data_AF-A0A9W6TQI6-F1
#
_entry.id   AF-A0A9W6TQI6-F1
#
_cell.length_a   1.000
_cell.length_b   1.000
_cell.length_c   1.000
_cell.angle_alpha   90.00
_cell.angle_beta   90.00
_cell.angle_gamma   90.00
#
_symmetry.space_group_name_H-M   'P 1'
#
loop_
_entity.id
_entity.type
_entity.pdbx_description
1 polymer ?
#
loop_
_entity_poly.entity_id
_entity_poly.type
_entity_poly.pdbx_seq_one_letter_code
_entity_poly.pdbx_strand_id
1 'polypeptide(L)'
;MVHLPTVLFRYCQRTAARHVRNENNDNNEEGAKNPGGESLPTGIVPAATVAAAISSLIVEPENRPALVALLSSNAASHLFRNFLAKNRGLAFLKPLELVAFMIAGGWIFSSGFFYPESYERSHMKTILKCVLLKPNVAFELQEKYGQGLNPNPCHVRHEGLSCGQFARSSFLLRVMGMSLRLYVPVHFMTWLLAQRHHREHSKASNQLKRFVTKLIRSSVYAVGYVYLGWTLCCMLGKLGDRSRSLRKLQFFLSGALPSLAILAESPARRHSIGLILTSYALVSAGNVATQRNALLQPGGSLRGLLEAGSIAAAVSAVIPSTLKGSQVLQRILLGDDNRMRVR
;
A
#
# COMPACT_ATOMS: atom_id res chain seq x y z
N MET A 1 18.80 -17.01 -10.34
CA MET A 1 18.99 -15.88 -9.40
C MET A 1 18.27 -16.02 -8.04
N VAL A 2 17.34 -16.97 -7.83
CA VAL A 2 16.58 -17.14 -6.55
C VAL A 2 17.42 -17.65 -5.36
N HIS A 3 18.63 -18.18 -5.60
CA HIS A 3 19.45 -18.77 -4.54
C HIS A 3 20.25 -17.77 -3.68
N LEU A 4 20.60 -16.59 -4.22
CA LEU A 4 21.54 -15.69 -3.56
C LEU A 4 20.99 -15.06 -2.26
N PRO A 5 19.74 -14.57 -2.18
CA PRO A 5 19.17 -14.04 -0.94
C PRO A 5 19.10 -15.07 0.18
N THR A 6 18.71 -16.30 -0.16
CA THR A 6 18.58 -17.41 0.79
C THR A 6 19.94 -17.87 1.31
N VAL A 7 20.96 -17.89 0.44
CA VAL A 7 22.35 -18.21 0.83
C VAL A 7 22.92 -17.12 1.74
N LEU A 8 22.73 -15.84 1.39
CA LEU A 8 23.16 -14.70 2.22
C LEU A 8 22.50 -14.71 3.60
N PHE A 9 21.17 -14.92 3.64
CA PHE A 9 20.45 -15.03 4.90
C PHE A 9 21.00 -16.15 5.79
N ARG A 10 21.15 -17.36 5.25
CA ARG A 10 21.69 -18.52 5.98
C ARG A 10 23.14 -18.30 6.41
N TYR A 11 23.94 -17.64 5.58
CA TYR A 11 25.32 -17.28 5.91
C TYR A 11 25.37 -16.31 7.09
N CYS A 12 24.67 -15.16 7.00
CA CYS A 12 24.63 -14.18 8.07
C CYS A 12 24.05 -14.74 9.37
N GLN A 13 23.01 -15.58 9.29
CA GLN A 13 22.44 -16.26 10.44
C GLN A 13 23.45 -17.20 11.12
N ARG A 14 24.20 -18.00 10.34
CA ARG A 14 25.23 -18.91 10.85
C ARG A 14 26.42 -18.15 11.45
N THR A 15 26.82 -17.04 10.84
CA THR A 15 27.92 -16.20 11.34
C THR A 15 27.54 -15.52 12.66
N ALA A 16 26.32 -14.97 12.77
CA ALA A 16 25.83 -14.40 14.02
C ALA A 16 25.70 -15.45 15.14
N ALA A 17 25.21 -16.65 14.82
CA ALA A 17 25.14 -17.75 15.77
C ALA A 17 26.53 -18.21 16.26
N ARG A 18 27.55 -18.19 15.38
CA ARG A 18 28.94 -18.49 15.75
C ARG A 18 29.55 -17.40 16.63
N HIS A 19 29.30 -16.13 16.36
CA HIS A 19 29.80 -15.01 17.17
C HIS A 19 29.27 -15.07 18.59
N VAL A 20 27.96 -15.28 18.77
CA VAL A 20 27.32 -15.42 20.09
C VAL A 20 27.82 -16.66 20.82
N ARG A 21 28.11 -17.75 20.11
CA ARG A 21 28.70 -18.95 20.71
C ARG A 21 30.14 -18.72 21.19
N ASN A 22 30.91 -17.90 20.48
CA ASN A 22 32.25 -17.52 20.88
C ASN A 22 32.22 -16.53 22.06
N GLU A 23 31.34 -15.52 22.04
CA GLU A 23 31.16 -14.58 23.17
C GLU A 23 30.65 -15.27 24.44
N ASN A 24 29.79 -16.28 24.33
CA ASN A 24 29.37 -17.09 25.48
C ASN A 24 30.46 -18.06 25.95
N ASN A 25 31.39 -18.46 25.09
CA ASN A 25 32.55 -19.25 25.51
C ASN A 25 33.59 -18.38 26.23
N ASP A 26 33.70 -17.10 25.88
CA ASP A 26 34.57 -16.14 26.55
C ASP A 26 33.98 -15.61 27.88
N ASN A 27 32.65 -15.66 28.04
CA ASN A 27 31.95 -15.20 29.25
C ASN A 27 31.49 -16.32 30.21
N ASN A 28 31.73 -17.61 29.88
CA ASN A 28 31.38 -18.75 30.74
C ASN A 28 32.49 -19.11 31.74
N GLU A 29 32.91 -18.13 32.55
CA GLU A 29 33.42 -18.42 33.90
C GLU A 29 32.47 -17.98 35.02
N GLU A 30 31.43 -17.16 34.79
CA GLU A 30 30.47 -16.84 35.85
C GLU A 30 29.00 -16.73 35.37
N GLY A 31 28.15 -17.61 35.91
CA GLY A 31 26.74 -17.28 36.13
C GLY A 31 25.71 -17.89 35.17
N ALA A 32 25.43 -19.18 35.35
CA ALA A 32 24.18 -19.77 34.90
C ALA A 32 22.97 -19.15 35.66
N LYS A 33 21.96 -18.63 34.92
CA LYS A 33 20.50 -18.74 35.19
C LYS A 33 19.65 -17.82 34.29
N ASN A 34 18.81 -18.42 33.45
CA ASN A 34 17.36 -18.16 33.33
C ASN A 34 16.76 -18.79 32.05
N PRO A 35 15.96 -19.87 32.13
CA PRO A 35 15.14 -20.34 31.03
C PRO A 35 13.72 -19.78 31.23
N GLY A 36 13.40 -18.64 30.62
CA GLY A 36 12.13 -17.97 30.87
C GLY A 36 11.85 -16.80 29.95
N GLY A 37 11.92 -17.03 28.65
CA GLY A 37 11.49 -16.06 27.66
C GLY A 37 11.62 -16.63 26.26
N GLU A 38 10.51 -16.72 25.53
CA GLU A 38 10.48 -17.06 24.10
C GLU A 38 11.27 -16.01 23.29
N SER A 39 12.60 -16.15 23.27
CA SER A 39 13.49 -15.31 22.49
C SER A 39 13.66 -15.92 21.11
N LEU A 40 13.50 -15.08 20.07
CA LEU A 40 13.85 -15.48 18.71
C LEU A 40 15.33 -15.91 18.68
N PRO A 41 15.70 -16.92 17.86
CA PRO A 41 17.10 -17.30 17.70
C PRO A 41 17.98 -16.09 17.38
N THR A 42 19.08 -15.96 18.13
CA THR A 42 19.98 -14.81 18.05
C THR A 42 20.52 -14.65 16.62
N GLY A 43 20.46 -13.44 16.07
CA GLY A 43 21.00 -13.14 14.73
C GLY A 43 20.01 -13.20 13.55
N ILE A 44 18.76 -13.64 13.73
CA ILE A 44 17.78 -13.68 12.61
C ILE A 44 17.46 -12.29 12.07
N VAL A 45 17.20 -11.33 12.96
CA VAL A 45 16.84 -9.96 12.58
C VAL A 45 17.96 -9.30 11.78
N PRO A 46 19.23 -9.25 12.25
CA PRO A 46 20.31 -8.68 11.46
C PRO A 46 20.57 -9.47 10.17
N ALA A 47 20.49 -10.81 10.18
CA ALA A 47 20.66 -11.62 8.97
C ALA A 47 19.60 -11.32 7.90
N ALA A 48 18.33 -11.22 8.29
CA ALA A 48 17.25 -10.88 7.37
C ALA A 48 17.33 -9.44 6.88
N THR A 49 17.78 -8.52 7.73
CA THR A 49 18.00 -7.11 7.40
C THR A 49 19.07 -6.97 6.32
N VAL A 50 20.22 -7.62 6.51
CA VAL A 50 21.33 -7.62 5.54
C VAL A 50 20.91 -8.30 4.24
N ALA A 51 20.28 -9.47 4.32
CA ALA A 51 19.79 -10.17 3.14
C ALA A 51 18.79 -9.32 2.35
N ALA A 52 17.87 -8.61 3.02
CA ALA A 52 16.92 -7.73 2.37
C ALA A 52 17.58 -6.52 1.70
N ALA A 53 18.55 -5.87 2.37
CA ALA A 53 19.31 -4.77 1.80
C ALA A 53 20.06 -5.20 0.53
N ILE A 54 20.81 -6.29 0.59
CA ILE A 54 21.57 -6.80 -0.57
C ILE A 54 20.62 -7.23 -1.68
N SER A 55 19.51 -7.90 -1.36
CA SER A 55 18.49 -8.29 -2.34
C SER A 55 17.92 -7.08 -3.06
N SER A 56 17.67 -5.98 -2.34
CA SER A 56 17.15 -4.75 -2.95
C SER A 56 18.12 -4.09 -3.93
N LEU A 57 19.43 -4.20 -3.67
CA LEU A 57 20.47 -3.71 -4.60
C LEU A 57 20.56 -4.53 -5.89
N ILE A 58 20.06 -5.78 -5.88
CA ILE A 58 20.01 -6.66 -7.06
C ILE A 58 18.73 -6.41 -7.88
N VAL A 59 17.65 -5.93 -7.25
CA VAL A 59 16.42 -5.55 -7.96
C VAL A 59 16.72 -4.39 -8.92
N GLU A 60 16.09 -4.40 -10.10
CA GLU A 60 16.20 -3.31 -11.07
C GLU A 60 15.80 -1.96 -10.44
N PRO A 61 16.57 -0.87 -10.63
CA PRO A 61 16.32 0.41 -9.99
C PRO A 61 14.90 0.97 -10.18
N GLU A 62 14.27 0.68 -11.31
CA GLU A 62 12.91 1.14 -11.63
C GLU A 62 11.84 0.52 -10.71
N ASN A 63 12.09 -0.70 -10.21
CA ASN A 63 11.15 -1.47 -9.39
C ASN A 63 11.35 -1.24 -7.88
N ARG A 64 12.50 -0.70 -7.46
CA ARG A 64 12.84 -0.48 -6.04
C ARG A 64 11.90 0.49 -5.32
N PRO A 65 11.46 1.62 -5.89
CA PRO A 65 10.62 2.59 -5.19
C PRO A 65 9.30 1.99 -4.72
N ALA A 66 8.70 1.10 -5.52
CA ALA A 66 7.46 0.42 -5.16
C ALA A 66 7.67 -0.52 -3.95
N LEU A 67 8.79 -1.27 -3.93
CA LEU A 67 9.14 -2.12 -2.80
C LEU A 67 9.41 -1.31 -1.53
N VAL A 68 10.20 -0.24 -1.64
CA VAL A 68 10.50 0.66 -0.51
C VAL A 68 9.21 1.25 0.04
N ALA A 69 8.35 1.81 -0.82
CA ALA A 69 7.11 2.42 -0.37
C ALA A 69 6.18 1.41 0.31
N LEU A 70 6.07 0.18 -0.23
CA LEU A 70 5.24 -0.88 0.35
C LEU A 70 5.75 -1.34 1.71
N LEU A 71 7.05 -1.66 1.80
CA LEU A 71 7.67 -2.16 3.02
C LEU A 71 7.70 -1.08 4.10
N SER A 72 8.06 0.16 3.76
CA SER A 72 8.08 1.28 4.69
C SER A 72 6.68 1.63 5.19
N SER A 73 5.65 1.62 4.32
CA SER A 73 4.26 1.84 4.73
C SER A 73 3.77 0.75 5.68
N ASN A 74 4.09 -0.51 5.37
CA ASN A 74 3.76 -1.63 6.23
C ASN A 74 4.45 -1.53 7.60
N ALA A 75 5.75 -1.25 7.60
CA ALA A 75 6.54 -1.07 8.82
C ALA A 75 6.03 0.10 9.66
N ALA A 76 5.77 1.26 9.05
CA ALA A 76 5.21 2.42 9.73
C ALA A 76 3.84 2.11 10.35
N SER A 77 2.93 1.46 9.62
CA SER A 77 1.62 1.07 10.15
C SER A 77 1.75 0.05 11.30
N HIS A 78 2.65 -0.92 11.17
CA HIS A 78 2.93 -1.90 12.22
C HIS A 78 3.48 -1.23 13.50
N LEU A 79 4.46 -0.35 13.36
CA LEU A 79 5.02 0.41 14.48
C LEU A 79 3.98 1.31 15.14
N PHE A 80 3.16 2.00 14.35
CA PHE A 80 2.08 2.85 14.84
C PHE A 80 1.06 2.07 15.66
N ARG A 81 0.64 0.89 15.20
CA ARG A 81 -0.29 0.03 15.94
C ARG A 81 0.30 -0.49 17.23
N ASN A 82 1.56 -0.91 17.22
CA ASN A 82 2.25 -1.35 18.43
C ASN A 82 2.39 -0.21 19.44
N PHE A 83 2.67 1.01 18.96
CA PHE A 83 2.69 2.21 19.79
C PHE A 83 1.33 2.48 20.45
N LEU A 84 0.23 2.41 19.69
CA LEU A 84 -1.13 2.58 20.24
C LEU A 84 -1.54 1.46 21.19
N ALA A 85 -1.10 0.22 20.94
CA ALA A 85 -1.38 -0.91 21.82
C ALA A 85 -0.70 -0.74 23.19
N LYS A 86 0.53 -0.20 23.21
CA LYS A 86 1.27 0.13 24.44
C LYS A 86 0.72 1.36 25.15
N ASN A 87 0.23 2.35 24.41
CA ASN A 87 -0.25 3.63 24.93
C ASN A 87 -1.76 3.78 24.75
N ARG A 88 -2.56 3.05 25.53
CA ARG A 88 -4.04 3.04 25.39
C ARG A 88 -4.69 4.42 25.53
N GLY A 89 -4.08 5.34 26.29
CA GLY A 89 -4.54 6.73 26.43
C GLY A 89 -4.49 7.54 25.12
N LEU A 90 -3.74 7.07 24.11
CA LEU A 90 -3.62 7.71 22.80
C LEU A 90 -4.57 7.09 21.75
N ALA A 91 -5.60 6.35 22.18
CA ALA A 91 -6.55 5.70 21.27
C ALA A 91 -7.29 6.69 20.33
N PHE A 92 -7.36 7.97 20.69
CA PHE A 92 -7.91 9.02 19.83
C PHE A 92 -7.11 9.23 18.52
N LEU A 93 -5.87 8.73 18.44
CA LEU A 93 -5.04 8.79 17.23
C LEU A 93 -5.37 7.69 16.20
N LYS A 94 -6.22 6.71 16.52
CA LYS A 94 -6.65 5.66 15.57
C LYS A 94 -7.11 6.20 14.20
N PRO A 95 -7.84 7.33 14.10
CA PRO A 95 -8.24 7.91 12.83
C PRO A 95 -7.08 8.40 11.94
N LEU A 96 -5.84 8.47 12.44
CA LEU A 96 -4.69 8.91 11.65
C LEU A 96 -4.44 8.00 10.43
N GLU A 97 -4.73 6.69 10.53
CA GLU A 97 -4.68 5.78 9.37
C GLU A 97 -5.67 6.20 8.27
N LEU A 98 -6.85 6.68 8.67
CA LEU A 98 -7.85 7.20 7.73
C LEU A 98 -7.42 8.54 7.14
N VAL A 99 -6.80 9.42 7.92
CA VAL A 99 -6.25 10.69 7.42
C VAL A 99 -5.14 10.44 6.40
N ALA A 100 -4.21 9.52 6.69
CA ALA A 100 -3.18 9.11 5.74
C ALA A 100 -3.80 8.56 4.44
N PHE A 101 -4.87 7.78 4.55
CA PHE A 101 -5.63 7.28 3.40
C PHE A 101 -6.28 8.39 2.57
N MET A 102 -6.87 9.39 3.23
CA MET A 102 -7.43 10.57 2.55
C MET A 102 -6.34 11.36 1.83
N ILE A 103 -5.20 11.59 2.48
CA ILE A 103 -4.05 12.28 1.87
C ILE A 103 -3.55 11.51 0.65
N ALA A 104 -3.42 10.18 0.74
CA ALA A 104 -3.01 9.33 -0.37
C ALA A 104 -3.99 9.42 -1.55
N GLY A 105 -5.30 9.33 -1.29
CA GLY A 105 -6.33 9.46 -2.33
C GLY A 105 -6.31 10.85 -2.99
N GLY A 106 -6.16 11.90 -2.19
CA GLY A 106 -6.04 13.27 -2.71
C GLY A 106 -4.77 13.48 -3.52
N TRP A 107 -3.63 12.95 -3.06
CA TRP A 107 -2.39 13.00 -3.80
C TRP A 107 -2.53 12.32 -5.15
N ILE A 108 -3.01 11.06 -5.19
CA ILE A 108 -3.17 10.29 -6.43
C ILE A 108 -4.04 11.04 -7.45
N PHE A 109 -5.13 11.61 -6.98
CA PHE A 109 -6.04 12.35 -7.84
C PHE A 109 -5.43 13.67 -8.33
N SER A 110 -4.63 14.36 -7.52
CA SER A 110 -3.94 15.60 -7.92
C SER A 110 -2.74 15.33 -8.82
N SER A 111 -1.79 14.51 -8.38
CA SER A 111 -0.59 14.19 -9.15
C SER A 111 -0.91 13.48 -10.46
N GLY A 112 -1.99 12.72 -10.55
CA GLY A 112 -2.44 12.13 -11.81
C GLY A 112 -2.72 13.14 -12.93
N PHE A 113 -3.02 14.40 -12.61
CA PHE A 113 -3.24 15.46 -13.60
C PHE A 113 -2.10 16.47 -13.70
N PHE A 114 -1.42 16.77 -12.59
CA PHE A 114 -0.39 17.80 -12.53
C PHE A 114 1.04 17.27 -12.66
N TYR A 115 1.23 15.98 -12.39
CA TYR A 115 2.51 15.27 -12.45
C TYR A 115 2.32 13.86 -13.05
N PRO A 116 1.72 13.74 -14.24
CA PRO A 116 1.39 12.44 -14.84
C PRO A 116 2.61 11.54 -15.03
N GLU A 117 3.79 12.12 -15.20
CA GLU A 117 5.08 11.45 -15.31
C GLU A 117 5.55 10.78 -14.00
N SER A 118 4.95 11.14 -12.86
CA SER A 118 5.22 10.46 -11.58
C SER A 118 4.67 9.03 -11.52
N TYR A 119 3.85 8.66 -12.50
CA TYR A 119 3.25 7.34 -12.65
C TYR A 119 3.72 6.64 -13.92
N GLU A 120 3.79 5.32 -13.85
CA GLU A 120 3.94 4.50 -15.04
C GLU A 120 2.71 4.65 -15.95
N ARG A 121 2.93 4.85 -17.26
CA ARG A 121 1.86 5.11 -18.24
C ARG A 121 0.83 3.97 -18.30
N SER A 122 1.28 2.73 -18.19
CA SER A 122 0.44 1.51 -18.18
C SER A 122 -0.54 1.52 -16.99
N HIS A 123 -0.04 1.86 -15.81
CA HIS A 123 -0.81 1.98 -14.57
C HIS A 123 -1.79 3.14 -14.65
N MET A 124 -1.35 4.32 -15.10
CA MET A 124 -2.23 5.48 -15.26
C MET A 124 -3.38 5.18 -16.22
N LYS A 125 -3.10 4.55 -17.37
CA LYS A 125 -4.14 4.13 -18.33
C LYS A 125 -5.18 3.21 -17.69
N THR A 126 -4.73 2.27 -16.84
CA THR A 126 -5.61 1.35 -16.11
C THR A 126 -6.45 2.08 -15.06
N ILE A 127 -5.83 2.98 -14.28
CA ILE A 127 -6.52 3.81 -13.28
C ILE A 127 -7.61 4.65 -13.95
N LEU A 128 -7.27 5.38 -15.01
CA LEU A 128 -8.19 6.22 -15.77
C LEU A 128 -9.41 5.43 -16.27
N LYS A 129 -9.17 4.21 -16.79
CA LYS A 129 -10.23 3.29 -17.19
C LYS A 129 -11.12 2.91 -16.00
N CYS A 130 -10.53 2.50 -14.88
CA CYS A 130 -11.25 2.11 -13.65
C CYS A 130 -12.09 3.25 -13.06
N VAL A 131 -11.64 4.50 -13.19
CA VAL A 131 -12.39 5.67 -12.75
C VAL A 131 -13.30 6.26 -13.84
N LEU A 132 -13.47 5.58 -14.97
CA LEU A 132 -14.32 5.99 -16.09
C LEU A 132 -13.99 7.37 -16.67
N LEU A 133 -12.70 7.75 -16.65
CA LEU A 133 -12.22 8.90 -17.39
C LEU A 133 -11.67 8.44 -18.74
N LYS A 134 -12.16 9.05 -19.83
CA LYS A 134 -11.64 8.77 -21.17
C LYS A 134 -10.17 9.22 -21.23
N PRO A 135 -9.24 8.40 -21.74
CA PRO A 135 -7.82 8.75 -21.76
C PRO A 135 -7.52 10.05 -22.51
N ASN A 136 -8.16 10.31 -23.65
CA ASN A 136 -7.97 11.54 -24.41
C ASN A 136 -8.32 12.80 -23.60
N VAL A 137 -9.42 12.76 -22.83
CA VAL A 137 -9.81 13.86 -21.94
C VAL A 137 -8.78 14.07 -20.82
N ALA A 138 -8.25 12.99 -20.26
CA ALA A 138 -7.22 13.07 -19.23
C ALA A 138 -5.92 13.68 -19.79
N PHE A 139 -5.47 13.22 -20.96
CA PHE A 139 -4.26 13.71 -21.63
C PHE A 139 -4.38 15.18 -22.02
N GLU A 140 -5.52 15.60 -22.58
CA GLU A 140 -5.76 17.00 -22.92
C GLU A 140 -5.67 17.91 -21.68
N LEU A 141 -6.26 17.50 -20.56
CA LEU A 141 -6.17 18.25 -19.31
C LEU A 141 -4.74 18.27 -18.77
N GLN A 142 -4.04 17.14 -18.76
CA GLN A 142 -2.65 17.03 -18.34
C GLN A 142 -1.73 17.95 -19.15
N GLU A 143 -1.89 17.95 -20.48
CA GLU A 143 -1.12 18.80 -21.38
C GLU A 143 -1.35 20.29 -21.10
N LYS A 144 -2.62 20.71 -21.04
CA LYS A 144 -2.98 22.11 -20.72
C LYS A 144 -2.44 22.53 -19.36
N TYR A 145 -2.54 21.66 -18.34
CA TYR A 145 -1.93 21.95 -17.04
C TYR A 145 -0.40 21.98 -17.10
N GLY A 146 0.24 21.15 -17.91
CA GLY A 146 1.69 21.16 -18.15
C GLY A 146 2.17 22.48 -18.75
N GLN A 147 1.42 23.03 -19.70
CA GLN A 147 1.65 24.36 -20.31
C GLN A 147 1.38 25.54 -19.35
N GLY A 148 0.91 25.27 -18.14
CA GLY A 148 0.62 26.30 -17.14
C GLY A 148 -0.79 26.89 -17.23
N LEU A 149 -1.63 26.40 -18.14
CA LEU A 149 -3.04 26.79 -18.25
C LEU A 149 -3.85 26.24 -17.07
N ASN A 150 -5.04 26.79 -16.87
CA ASN A 150 -5.97 26.38 -15.82
C ASN A 150 -7.39 26.06 -16.36
N PRO A 151 -7.53 25.15 -17.34
CA PRO A 151 -8.84 24.81 -17.89
C PRO A 151 -9.76 24.26 -16.79
N ASN A 152 -11.06 24.56 -16.90
CA ASN A 152 -12.05 23.89 -16.07
C ASN A 152 -12.29 22.47 -16.61
N PRO A 153 -12.07 21.40 -15.81
CA PRO A 153 -12.23 20.03 -16.27
C PRO A 153 -13.67 19.69 -16.67
N CYS A 154 -14.67 20.42 -16.19
CA CYS A 154 -16.08 20.18 -16.50
C CYS A 154 -16.37 20.41 -18.00
N HIS A 155 -15.80 21.46 -18.59
CA HIS A 155 -16.00 21.78 -20.01
C HIS A 155 -15.50 20.67 -20.94
N VAL A 156 -14.44 19.97 -20.54
CA VAL A 156 -13.82 18.89 -21.32
C VAL A 156 -14.50 17.53 -21.03
N ARG A 157 -14.93 17.29 -19.79
CA ARG A 157 -15.47 15.98 -19.38
C ARG A 157 -16.90 15.73 -19.81
N HIS A 158 -17.72 16.77 -19.87
CA HIS A 158 -19.13 16.65 -20.19
C HIS A 158 -19.60 17.85 -21.01
N GLU A 159 -18.98 17.99 -22.18
CA GLU A 159 -19.30 18.98 -23.19
C GLU A 159 -20.81 19.04 -23.46
N GLY A 160 -21.38 20.25 -23.40
CA GLY A 160 -22.81 20.49 -23.61
C GLY A 160 -23.74 20.07 -22.46
N LEU A 161 -23.23 19.49 -21.37
CA LEU A 161 -24.02 19.09 -20.20
C LEU A 161 -23.62 19.87 -18.95
N SER A 162 -24.60 20.18 -18.10
CA SER A 162 -24.32 20.62 -16.73
C SER A 162 -23.78 19.47 -15.88
N CYS A 163 -23.00 19.79 -14.85
CA CYS A 163 -22.45 18.82 -13.90
C CYS A 163 -23.54 17.93 -13.28
N GLY A 164 -24.71 18.52 -12.97
CA GLY A 164 -25.86 17.80 -12.41
C GLY A 164 -26.49 16.83 -13.41
N GLN A 165 -26.64 17.23 -14.68
CA GLN A 165 -27.12 16.35 -15.75
C GLN A 165 -26.14 15.20 -16.01
N PHE A 166 -24.84 15.48 -16.05
CA PHE A 166 -23.83 14.43 -16.20
C PHE A 166 -23.86 13.44 -15.02
N ALA A 167 -23.96 13.93 -13.77
CA ALA A 167 -24.04 13.08 -12.59
C ALA A 167 -25.31 12.21 -12.54
N ARG A 168 -26.47 12.78 -12.93
CA ARG A 168 -27.77 12.08 -12.97
C ARG A 168 -27.99 11.23 -14.23
N SER A 169 -27.11 11.34 -15.22
CA SER A 169 -27.14 10.50 -16.42
C SER A 169 -26.82 9.03 -16.10
N SER A 170 -26.64 8.20 -17.15
CA SER A 170 -26.11 6.83 -17.05
C SER A 170 -24.71 6.72 -16.42
N PHE A 171 -24.11 7.81 -15.92
CA PHE A 171 -22.84 7.79 -15.21
C PHE A 171 -22.87 6.88 -13.99
N LEU A 172 -23.87 6.98 -13.10
CA LEU A 172 -23.97 6.10 -11.94
C LEU A 172 -24.05 4.62 -12.34
N LEU A 173 -24.86 4.29 -13.35
CA LEU A 173 -24.98 2.93 -13.88
C LEU A 173 -23.66 2.42 -14.47
N ARG A 174 -22.91 3.28 -15.19
CA ARG A 174 -21.58 2.92 -15.70
C ARG A 174 -20.59 2.67 -14.56
N VAL A 175 -20.61 3.49 -13.50
CA VAL A 175 -19.77 3.31 -12.31
C VAL A 175 -20.11 1.99 -11.62
N MET A 176 -21.40 1.67 -11.44
CA MET A 176 -21.84 0.39 -10.90
C MET A 176 -21.37 -0.79 -11.76
N GLY A 177 -21.55 -0.71 -13.09
CA GLY A 177 -21.11 -1.74 -14.01
C GLY A 177 -19.60 -1.97 -13.97
N MET A 178 -18.80 -0.90 -13.89
CA MET A 178 -17.34 -1.01 -13.75
C MET A 178 -16.95 -1.63 -12.40
N SER A 179 -17.60 -1.19 -11.33
CA SER A 179 -17.36 -1.69 -9.97
C SER A 179 -17.63 -3.19 -9.86
N LEU A 180 -18.73 -3.68 -10.44
CA LEU A 180 -19.04 -5.11 -10.50
C LEU A 180 -18.01 -5.88 -11.35
N ARG A 181 -17.64 -5.36 -12.52
CA ARG A 181 -16.59 -5.98 -13.37
C ARG A 181 -15.26 -6.13 -12.66
N LEU A 182 -14.90 -5.17 -11.79
CA LEU A 182 -13.66 -5.21 -11.02
C LEU A 182 -13.74 -6.21 -9.85
N TYR A 183 -14.82 -6.18 -9.07
CA TYR A 183 -14.89 -6.90 -7.80
C TYR A 183 -15.52 -8.28 -7.86
N VAL A 184 -16.38 -8.57 -8.84
CA VAL A 184 -16.96 -9.91 -9.00
C VAL A 184 -15.86 -10.95 -9.18
N PRO A 185 -14.88 -10.81 -10.10
CA PRO A 185 -13.83 -11.81 -10.27
C PRO A 185 -12.99 -12.02 -9.01
N VAL A 186 -12.63 -10.94 -8.32
CA VAL A 186 -11.80 -10.99 -7.10
C VAL A 186 -12.52 -11.71 -5.96
N HIS A 187 -13.78 -11.34 -5.69
CA HIS A 187 -14.55 -12.00 -4.63
C HIS A 187 -14.96 -13.42 -5.00
N PHE A 188 -15.19 -13.69 -6.29
CA PHE A 188 -15.55 -15.02 -6.76
C PHE A 188 -14.38 -15.98 -6.63
N MET A 189 -13.18 -15.57 -7.05
CA MET A 189 -11.97 -16.40 -6.90
C MET A 189 -11.62 -16.63 -5.43
N THR A 190 -11.69 -15.61 -4.58
CA THR A 190 -11.45 -15.79 -3.14
C THR A 190 -12.49 -16.68 -2.48
N TRP A 191 -13.75 -16.62 -2.93
CA TRP A 191 -14.79 -17.55 -2.51
C TRP A 191 -14.51 -18.98 -2.95
N LEU A 192 -14.14 -19.22 -4.23
CA LEU A 192 -13.77 -20.54 -4.74
C LEU A 192 -12.57 -21.15 -4.00
N LEU A 193 -11.54 -20.35 -3.71
CA LEU A 193 -10.38 -20.79 -2.93
C LEU A 193 -10.78 -21.13 -1.49
N ALA A 194 -11.64 -20.33 -0.88
CA ALA A 194 -12.15 -20.61 0.46
C ALA A 194 -12.96 -21.91 0.52
N GLN A 195 -13.68 -22.28 -0.55
CA GLN A 195 -14.39 -23.57 -0.63
C GLN A 195 -13.43 -24.75 -0.59
N ARG A 196 -12.29 -24.68 -1.29
CA ARG A 196 -11.32 -25.78 -1.37
C ARG A 196 -10.65 -26.11 -0.04
N HIS A 197 -10.52 -25.14 0.85
CA HIS A 197 -9.85 -25.30 2.14
C HIS A 197 -10.80 -25.53 3.32
N HIS A 198 -12.11 -25.48 3.10
CA HIS A 198 -13.07 -25.68 4.18
C HIS A 198 -13.38 -27.17 4.34
N ARG A 199 -12.73 -27.81 5.32
CA ARG A 199 -13.26 -29.02 5.93
C ARG A 199 -14.44 -28.59 6.81
N GLU A 200 -15.64 -28.97 6.37
CA GLU A 200 -16.86 -29.17 7.16
C GLU A 200 -17.62 -27.93 7.72
N HIS A 201 -18.96 -28.05 7.67
CA HIS A 201 -19.99 -27.39 8.50
C HIS A 201 -20.45 -25.92 8.31
N SER A 202 -20.20 -25.22 7.20
CA SER A 202 -20.96 -23.98 6.92
C SER A 202 -22.04 -24.18 5.86
N LYS A 203 -23.31 -23.92 6.21
CA LYS A 203 -24.44 -23.97 5.26
C LYS A 203 -24.13 -23.09 4.04
N ALA A 204 -24.32 -23.61 2.83
CA ALA A 204 -24.03 -22.92 1.57
C ALA A 204 -24.69 -21.53 1.48
N SER A 205 -25.90 -21.38 2.06
CA SER A 205 -26.61 -20.11 2.16
C SER A 205 -25.84 -19.04 2.94
N ASN A 206 -25.17 -19.40 4.03
CA ASN A 206 -24.35 -18.48 4.83
C ASN A 206 -23.10 -18.05 4.07
N GLN A 207 -22.50 -18.95 3.29
CA GLN A 207 -21.34 -18.64 2.46
C GLN A 207 -21.71 -17.71 1.30
N LEU A 208 -22.82 -17.98 0.62
CA LEU A 208 -23.34 -17.11 -0.43
C LEU A 208 -23.70 -15.72 0.13
N LYS A 209 -24.38 -15.66 1.28
CA LYS A 209 -24.69 -14.40 1.96
C LYS A 209 -23.41 -13.61 2.29
N ARG A 210 -22.36 -14.27 2.79
CA ARG A 210 -21.05 -13.63 3.04
C ARG A 210 -20.41 -13.11 1.76
N PHE A 211 -20.45 -13.89 0.68
CA PHE A 211 -19.94 -13.48 -0.63
C PHE A 211 -20.68 -12.24 -1.14
N VAL A 212 -22.01 -12.28 -1.20
CA VAL A 212 -22.85 -11.16 -1.65
C VAL A 212 -22.61 -9.92 -0.78
N THR A 213 -22.53 -10.08 0.54
CA THR A 213 -22.25 -8.96 1.46
C THR A 213 -20.88 -8.32 1.18
N LYS A 214 -19.83 -9.13 0.97
CA LYS A 214 -18.49 -8.63 0.64
C LYS A 214 -18.50 -7.90 -0.71
N LEU A 215 -19.16 -8.49 -1.71
CA LEU A 215 -19.29 -7.90 -3.04
C LEU A 215 -20.01 -6.55 -2.97
N ILE A 216 -21.17 -6.48 -2.32
CA ILE A 216 -21.93 -5.24 -2.16
C ILE A 216 -21.09 -4.17 -1.46
N ARG A 217 -20.39 -4.50 -0.35
CA ARG A 217 -19.54 -3.53 0.36
C ARG A 217 -18.43 -2.97 -0.54
N SER A 218 -17.76 -3.83 -1.29
CA SER A 218 -16.74 -3.42 -2.27
C SER A 218 -17.32 -2.60 -3.40
N SER A 219 -18.52 -2.97 -3.86
CA SER A 219 -19.18 -2.24 -4.91
C SER A 219 -19.58 -0.84 -4.43
N VAL A 220 -20.15 -0.72 -3.23
CA VAL A 220 -20.47 0.56 -2.57
C VAL A 220 -19.22 1.41 -2.37
N TYR A 221 -18.11 0.81 -1.91
CA TYR A 221 -16.83 1.50 -1.79
C TYR A 221 -16.37 2.09 -3.13
N ALA A 222 -16.26 1.30 -4.19
CA ALA A 222 -15.80 1.82 -5.49
C ALA A 222 -16.78 2.80 -6.11
N VAL A 223 -18.09 2.53 -6.01
CA VAL A 223 -19.11 3.45 -6.50
C VAL A 223 -19.02 4.78 -5.77
N GLY A 224 -18.98 4.75 -4.44
CA GLY A 224 -18.82 5.94 -3.61
C GLY A 224 -17.55 6.70 -3.95
N TYR A 225 -16.41 6.01 -4.04
CA TYR A 225 -15.13 6.65 -4.36
C TYR A 225 -15.14 7.34 -5.71
N VAL A 226 -15.53 6.63 -6.78
CA VAL A 226 -15.48 7.16 -8.15
C VAL A 226 -16.57 8.20 -8.38
N TYR A 227 -17.81 7.91 -7.99
CA TYR A 227 -18.93 8.82 -8.19
C TYR A 227 -18.73 10.12 -7.39
N LEU A 228 -18.47 10.02 -6.08
CA LEU A 228 -18.25 11.22 -5.25
C LEU A 228 -17.03 12.00 -5.70
N GLY A 229 -15.94 11.34 -6.11
CA GLY A 229 -14.74 12.06 -6.56
C GLY A 229 -15.00 12.93 -7.78
N TRP A 230 -15.73 12.39 -8.76
CA TRP A 230 -16.06 13.18 -9.94
C TRP A 230 -17.13 14.22 -9.70
N THR A 231 -18.15 13.93 -8.88
CA THR A 231 -19.16 14.92 -8.51
C THR A 231 -18.54 16.06 -7.70
N LEU A 232 -17.68 15.77 -6.71
CA LEU A 232 -16.96 16.78 -5.94
C LEU A 232 -16.04 17.62 -6.82
N CYS A 233 -15.33 17.00 -7.77
CA CYS A 233 -14.52 17.73 -8.74
C CYS A 233 -15.37 18.75 -9.51
N CYS A 234 -16.60 18.41 -9.88
CA CYS A 234 -17.51 19.33 -10.54
C CYS A 234 -18.00 20.45 -9.60
N MET A 235 -18.44 20.08 -8.39
CA MET A 235 -19.00 21.04 -7.41
C MET A 235 -17.95 22.04 -6.92
N LEU A 236 -16.69 21.60 -6.80
CA LEU A 236 -15.55 22.43 -6.43
C LEU A 236 -14.92 23.14 -7.64
N GLY A 237 -15.50 23.05 -8.85
CA GLY A 237 -14.95 23.64 -10.07
C GLY A 237 -14.67 25.15 -9.96
N LYS A 238 -15.61 25.89 -9.36
CA LYS A 238 -15.48 27.35 -9.11
C LYS A 238 -14.28 27.69 -8.21
N LEU A 239 -13.92 26.79 -7.29
CA LEU A 239 -12.75 26.99 -6.43
C LEU A 239 -11.48 26.95 -7.28
N GLY A 240 -11.35 25.96 -8.16
CA GLY A 240 -10.20 25.83 -9.04
C GLY A 240 -10.12 26.87 -10.15
N ASP A 241 -11.24 27.47 -10.57
CA ASP A 241 -11.24 28.53 -11.58
C ASP A 241 -10.46 29.79 -11.12
N ARG A 242 -10.37 30.01 -9.80
CA ARG A 242 -9.70 31.18 -9.22
C ARG A 242 -8.18 31.18 -9.41
N SER A 243 -7.53 30.02 -9.33
CA SER A 243 -6.08 29.90 -9.53
C SER A 243 -5.66 28.46 -9.76
N ARG A 244 -4.48 28.27 -10.38
CA ARG A 244 -3.91 26.93 -10.59
C ARG A 244 -3.61 26.20 -9.28
N SER A 245 -3.20 26.91 -8.23
CA SER A 245 -2.99 26.33 -6.90
C SER A 245 -4.31 25.83 -6.29
N LEU A 246 -5.38 26.60 -6.43
CA LEU A 246 -6.71 26.18 -6.00
C LEU A 246 -7.28 25.05 -6.87
N ARG A 247 -6.85 24.94 -8.14
CA ARG A 247 -7.14 23.76 -8.98
C ARG A 247 -6.46 22.52 -8.43
N LYS A 248 -5.17 22.59 -8.07
CA LYS A 248 -4.48 21.47 -7.41
C LYS A 248 -5.19 21.06 -6.11
N LEU A 249 -5.63 22.02 -5.30
CA LEU A 249 -6.41 21.77 -4.10
C LEU A 249 -7.78 21.15 -4.42
N GLN A 250 -8.48 21.63 -5.45
CA GLN A 250 -9.74 21.04 -5.92
C GLN A 250 -9.55 19.56 -6.26
N PHE A 251 -8.56 19.20 -7.08
CA PHE A 251 -8.28 17.80 -7.42
C PHE A 251 -7.89 17.00 -6.17
N PHE A 252 -7.07 17.57 -5.28
CA PHE A 252 -6.71 16.93 -4.03
C PHE A 252 -7.94 16.62 -3.16
N LEU A 253 -8.83 17.59 -2.92
CA LEU A 253 -10.06 17.38 -2.16
C LEU A 253 -11.01 16.38 -2.84
N SER A 254 -11.04 16.39 -4.18
CA SER A 254 -11.82 15.45 -4.99
C SER A 254 -11.30 14.03 -4.96
N GLY A 255 -10.05 13.79 -4.52
CA GLY A 255 -9.55 12.46 -4.20
C GLY A 255 -9.63 12.13 -2.72
N ALA A 256 -9.39 13.11 -1.85
CA ALA A 256 -9.29 12.93 -0.40
C ALA A 256 -10.64 12.71 0.28
N LEU A 257 -11.68 13.45 -0.07
CA LEU A 257 -13.00 13.29 0.55
C LEU A 257 -13.67 11.98 0.14
N PRO A 258 -13.67 11.55 -1.14
CA PRO A 258 -14.23 10.24 -1.51
C PRO A 258 -13.49 9.07 -0.89
N SER A 259 -12.23 9.22 -0.47
CA SER A 259 -11.52 8.19 0.30
C SER A 259 -12.30 7.77 1.56
N LEU A 260 -13.17 8.62 2.12
CA LEU A 260 -14.05 8.22 3.22
C LEU A 260 -15.03 7.08 2.86
N ALA A 261 -15.28 6.83 1.57
CA ALA A 261 -16.05 5.67 1.12
C ALA A 261 -15.43 4.33 1.58
N ILE A 262 -14.13 4.31 1.94
CA ILE A 262 -13.48 3.13 2.55
C ILE A 262 -14.16 2.69 3.85
N LEU A 263 -14.94 3.56 4.51
CA LEU A 263 -15.72 3.19 5.68
C LEU A 263 -16.82 2.15 5.36
N ALA A 264 -17.22 2.00 4.09
CA ALA A 264 -18.10 0.90 3.68
C ALA A 264 -17.42 -0.49 3.85
N GLU A 265 -16.09 -0.53 3.80
CA GLU A 265 -15.31 -1.75 3.91
C GLU A 265 -15.15 -2.26 5.35
N SER A 266 -14.79 -3.53 5.49
CA SER A 266 -14.45 -4.11 6.78
C SER A 266 -13.07 -3.63 7.26
N PRO A 267 -12.83 -3.46 8.58
CA PRO A 267 -11.57 -2.94 9.11
C PRO A 267 -10.32 -3.64 8.57
N ALA A 268 -10.36 -4.98 8.45
CA ALA A 268 -9.26 -5.76 7.88
C ALA A 268 -8.96 -5.36 6.42
N ARG A 269 -9.99 -5.17 5.60
CA ARG A 269 -9.84 -4.77 4.19
C ARG A 269 -9.44 -3.31 4.04
N ARG A 270 -9.92 -2.42 4.92
CA ARG A 270 -9.50 -1.00 4.95
C ARG A 270 -7.99 -0.87 5.09
N HIS A 271 -7.39 -1.66 5.97
CA HIS A 271 -5.96 -1.65 6.17
C HIS A 271 -5.19 -2.06 4.91
N SER A 272 -5.55 -3.19 4.28
CA SER A 272 -4.86 -3.65 3.07
C SER A 272 -5.01 -2.65 1.90
N ILE A 273 -6.21 -2.11 1.71
CA ILE A 273 -6.47 -1.09 0.68
C ILE A 273 -5.64 0.17 0.98
N GLY A 274 -5.66 0.63 2.23
CA GLY A 274 -4.96 1.83 2.65
C GLY A 274 -3.45 1.69 2.51
N LEU A 275 -2.89 0.54 2.84
CA LEU A 275 -1.47 0.26 2.67
C LEU A 275 -1.06 0.31 1.20
N ILE A 276 -1.82 -0.32 0.31
CA ILE A 276 -1.53 -0.29 -1.14
C ILE A 276 -1.61 1.14 -1.68
N LEU A 277 -2.70 1.87 -1.38
CA LEU A 277 -2.91 3.21 -1.91
C LEU A 277 -1.92 4.22 -1.35
N THR A 278 -1.61 4.18 -0.06
CA THR A 278 -0.57 5.04 0.54
C THR A 278 0.80 4.74 -0.05
N SER A 279 1.15 3.47 -0.26
CA SER A 279 2.41 3.09 -0.92
C SER A 279 2.48 3.65 -2.33
N TYR A 280 1.40 3.52 -3.10
CA TYR A 280 1.32 4.05 -4.47
C TYR A 280 1.42 5.59 -4.51
N ALA A 281 0.77 6.28 -3.57
CA ALA A 281 0.90 7.73 -3.41
C ALA A 281 2.33 8.14 -3.06
N LEU A 282 3.01 7.40 -2.17
CA LEU A 282 4.39 7.65 -1.78
C LEU A 282 5.38 7.46 -2.94
N VAL A 283 5.18 6.46 -3.80
CA VAL A 283 6.00 6.30 -5.01
C VAL A 283 5.90 7.55 -5.88
N SER A 284 4.69 8.02 -6.17
CA SER A 284 4.47 9.24 -6.96
C SER A 284 5.04 10.47 -6.27
N ALA A 285 4.79 10.65 -4.97
CA ALA A 285 5.33 11.78 -4.21
C ALA A 285 6.86 11.79 -4.21
N GLY A 286 7.49 10.63 -4.03
CA GLY A 286 8.93 10.46 -4.12
C GLY A 286 9.46 10.79 -5.51
N ASN A 287 8.80 10.33 -6.57
CA ASN A 287 9.19 10.65 -7.94
C ASN A 287 9.10 12.16 -8.21
N VAL A 288 8.03 12.83 -7.79
CA VAL A 288 7.89 14.30 -7.91
C VAL A 288 8.97 15.03 -7.10
N ALA A 289 9.23 14.61 -5.86
CA ALA A 289 10.22 15.26 -5.00
C ALA A 289 11.66 15.09 -5.50
N THR A 290 11.95 13.97 -6.16
CA THR A 290 13.31 13.63 -6.62
C THR A 290 13.58 14.00 -8.08
N GLN A 291 12.55 14.36 -8.85
CA GLN A 291 12.62 14.58 -10.30
C GLN A 291 13.73 15.56 -10.73
N ARG A 292 13.98 16.60 -9.91
CA ARG A 292 14.96 17.66 -10.21
C ARG A 292 16.39 17.36 -9.77
N ASN A 293 16.60 16.33 -8.97
CA ASN A 293 17.89 16.03 -8.35
C ASN A 293 18.48 14.76 -8.97
N ALA A 294 19.48 14.90 -9.86
CA ALA A 294 20.11 13.77 -10.55
C ALA A 294 20.65 12.69 -9.61
N LEU A 295 21.20 13.09 -8.44
CA LEU A 295 21.70 12.16 -7.41
C LEU A 295 20.59 11.31 -6.76
N LEU A 296 19.35 11.78 -6.82
CA LEU A 296 18.17 11.13 -6.28
C LEU A 296 17.28 10.55 -7.37
N GLN A 297 17.70 10.53 -8.64
CA GLN A 297 16.97 9.84 -9.69
C GLN A 297 17.17 8.31 -9.61
N PRO A 298 16.24 7.50 -10.13
CA PRO A 298 16.37 6.05 -10.18
C PRO A 298 17.72 5.65 -10.82
N GLY A 299 18.47 4.77 -10.15
CA GLY A 299 19.81 4.35 -10.60
C GLY A 299 20.98 5.14 -10.01
N GLY A 300 20.74 6.27 -9.33
CA GLY A 300 21.77 6.98 -8.57
C GLY A 300 22.31 6.15 -7.40
N SER A 301 23.63 6.17 -7.18
CA SER A 301 24.28 5.39 -6.11
C SER A 301 23.77 5.77 -4.71
N LEU A 302 23.56 7.06 -4.45
CA LEU A 302 23.01 7.56 -3.18
C LEU A 302 21.57 7.10 -2.96
N ARG A 303 20.72 7.16 -4.00
CA ARG A 303 19.34 6.65 -3.92
C ARG A 303 19.32 5.15 -3.65
N GLY A 304 20.16 4.37 -4.33
CA GLY A 304 20.25 2.93 -4.09
C GLY A 304 20.61 2.57 -2.64
N LEU A 305 21.54 3.31 -2.03
CA LEU A 305 21.90 3.15 -0.62
C LEU A 305 20.76 3.52 0.33
N LEU A 306 20.07 4.64 0.07
CA LEU A 306 18.93 5.08 0.87
C LEU A 306 17.75 4.10 0.79
N GLU A 307 17.48 3.56 -0.41
CA GLU A 307 16.44 2.56 -0.64
C GLU A 307 16.77 1.24 0.09
N ALA A 308 18.02 0.77 -0.01
CA ALA A 308 18.48 -0.42 0.70
C ALA A 308 18.43 -0.25 2.22
N GLY A 309 18.86 0.91 2.74
CA GLY A 309 18.76 1.25 4.15
C GLY A 309 17.32 1.32 4.65
N SER A 310 16.41 1.88 3.85
CA SER A 310 14.98 1.94 4.17
C SER A 310 14.34 0.54 4.22
N ILE A 311 14.70 -0.33 3.27
CA ILE A 311 14.24 -1.73 3.25
C ILE A 311 14.77 -2.49 4.46
N ALA A 312 16.06 -2.34 4.77
CA ALA A 312 16.66 -2.91 5.98
C ALA A 312 15.90 -2.49 7.25
N ALA A 313 15.68 -1.18 7.42
CA ALA A 313 14.96 -0.66 8.58
C ALA A 313 13.52 -1.20 8.67
N ALA A 314 12.80 -1.22 7.54
CA ALA A 314 11.43 -1.74 7.48
C ALA A 314 11.35 -3.24 7.84
N VAL A 315 12.28 -4.03 7.30
CA VAL A 315 12.36 -5.47 7.57
C VAL A 315 12.70 -5.74 9.04
N SER A 316 13.68 -5.02 9.60
CA SER A 316 14.05 -5.11 11.01
C SER A 316 12.87 -4.81 11.95
N ALA A 317 12.04 -3.82 11.60
CA ALA A 317 10.87 -3.44 12.40
C ALA A 317 9.71 -4.44 12.38
N VAL A 318 9.59 -5.27 11.34
CA VAL A 318 8.42 -6.13 11.10
C VAL A 318 8.72 -7.62 11.35
N ILE A 319 9.95 -8.07 11.11
CA ILE A 319 10.32 -9.48 11.25
C ILE A 319 10.07 -10.05 12.66
N PRO A 320 10.42 -9.36 13.76
CA PRO A 320 10.25 -9.94 15.10
C PRO A 320 8.80 -10.32 15.42
N SER A 321 7.84 -9.46 15.07
CA SER A 321 6.41 -9.71 15.31
C SER A 321 5.84 -10.74 14.33
N THR A 322 6.26 -10.69 13.06
CA THR A 322 5.79 -11.62 12.02
C THR A 322 6.23 -13.04 12.31
N LEU A 323 7.46 -13.22 12.80
CA LEU A 323 7.97 -14.51 13.23
C LEU A 323 7.24 -15.03 14.47
N LYS A 324 6.92 -14.18 15.46
CA LYS A 324 6.10 -14.61 16.61
C LYS A 324 4.68 -15.06 16.21
N GLY A 325 4.11 -14.44 15.18
CA GLY A 325 2.74 -14.69 14.74
C GLY A 325 2.55 -15.78 13.67
N SER A 326 3.61 -16.34 13.09
CA SER A 326 3.49 -17.25 11.95
C SER A 326 4.42 -18.47 12.04
N GLN A 327 3.85 -19.63 12.34
CA GLN A 327 4.55 -20.92 12.32
C GLN A 327 5.08 -21.28 10.92
N VAL A 328 4.38 -20.89 9.86
CA VAL A 328 4.83 -21.13 8.48
C VAL A 328 6.08 -20.32 8.18
N LEU A 329 6.10 -19.05 8.58
CA LEU A 329 7.27 -18.20 8.36
C LEU A 329 8.45 -18.64 9.23
N GLN A 330 8.20 -19.08 10.46
CA GLN A 330 9.20 -19.74 11.30
C GLN A 330 9.79 -20.96 10.61
N ARG A 331 8.98 -21.88 10.05
CA ARG A 331 9.50 -23.05 9.32
C ARG A 331 10.29 -22.68 8.07
N ILE A 332 9.84 -21.68 7.31
CA ILE A 332 10.53 -21.24 6.09
C ILE A 332 11.91 -20.63 6.43
N LEU A 333 11.98 -19.77 7.45
CA LEU A 333 13.20 -19.05 7.79
C LEU A 333 14.13 -19.83 8.72
N LEU A 334 13.58 -20.65 9.62
CA LEU A 334 14.35 -21.38 10.64
C LEU A 334 14.56 -22.86 10.27
N GLY A 335 13.84 -23.36 9.27
CA GLY A 335 13.82 -24.78 8.93
C GLY A 335 12.90 -25.59 9.86
N ASP A 336 12.68 -26.87 9.50
CA ASP A 336 11.98 -27.84 10.36
C ASP A 336 12.88 -28.32 11.50
N ASP A 337 13.39 -27.40 12.33
CA ASP A 337 14.08 -27.79 13.54
C ASP A 337 13.02 -28.21 14.59
N ASN A 338 12.77 -29.52 14.67
CA ASN A 338 11.89 -30.20 15.63
C ASN A 338 12.26 -29.95 17.11
N ARG A 339 13.22 -29.07 17.42
CA ARG A 339 13.57 -28.65 18.78
C ARG A 339 12.65 -27.57 19.36
N MET A 340 11.73 -27.00 18.57
CA MET A 340 10.66 -26.13 19.08
C MET A 340 9.28 -26.84 19.09
N ARG A 341 9.23 -28.13 19.46
CA ARG A 341 8.01 -28.68 20.05
C ARG A 341 7.88 -28.15 21.47
N VAL A 342 7.23 -27.01 21.60
CA VAL A 342 6.67 -26.53 22.87
C VAL A 342 5.45 -27.42 23.18
N ARG A 343 5.50 -28.09 24.33
CA ARG A 343 4.31 -28.56 25.05
C ARG A 343 3.72 -27.40 25.83
#